data_AF-A0A0H3LYN8-F1
#
_entry.id   AF-A0A0H3LYN8-F1
#
_cell.length_a   1.000
_cell.length_b   1.000
_cell.length_c   1.000
_cell.angle_alpha   90.00
_cell.angle_beta   90.00
_cell.angle_gamma   90.00
#
_symmetry.space_group_name_H-M   'P 1'
#
loop_
_entity.id
_entity.type
_entity.pdbx_description
1 polymer ?
#
loop_
_entity_poly.entity_id
_entity_poly.type
_entity_poly.pdbx_seq_one_letter_code
_entity_poly.pdbx_strand_id
1 'polypeptide(L)' 'MFPHLIKVLNEANTYTNIKSTGSKLSRQEALEILGLQNGVTHEQINAAYHKLMKSIHPDRGGSPYLAQKLNEARDTLLKQ' A
#
# COMPACT_ATOMS: atom_id res chain seq x y z
N MET A 1 25.49 -20.35 -16.51
CA MET A 1 25.90 -19.49 -15.38
C MET A 1 24.90 -18.34 -15.26
N PHE A 2 23.76 -18.56 -14.59
CA PHE A 2 22.74 -17.52 -14.33
C PHE A 2 22.41 -17.48 -12.84
N PRO A 3 23.25 -16.88 -11.98
CA PRO A 3 23.00 -16.83 -10.54
C PRO A 3 22.38 -15.49 -10.10
N HIS A 4 21.36 -14.99 -10.81
CA HIS A 4 20.67 -13.77 -10.36
C HIS A 4 19.13 -13.82 -10.45
N LEU A 5 18.56 -14.67 -11.30
CA LEU A 5 17.10 -14.74 -11.42
C LEU A 5 16.42 -15.42 -10.21
N ILE A 6 17.14 -16.28 -9.49
CA ILE A 6 16.61 -16.99 -8.31
C ILE A 6 16.60 -16.11 -7.04
N LYS A 7 17.36 -15.02 -6.99
CA LYS A 7 17.39 -14.11 -5.83
C LYS A 7 16.10 -13.28 -5.73
N VAL A 8 15.61 -12.78 -6.86
CA VAL A 8 14.42 -11.90 -6.91
C VAL A 8 13.13 -12.67 -6.60
N LEU A 9 13.05 -13.96 -6.96
CA LEU A 9 11.89 -14.79 -6.64
C LEU A 9 11.83 -15.20 -5.16
N ASN A 10 12.97 -15.20 -4.45
CA ASN A 10 12.99 -15.42 -3.00
C ASN A 10 12.64 -14.14 -2.21
N GLU A 11 12.85 -12.95 -2.80
CA GLU A 11 12.50 -11.65 -2.21
C GLU A 11 11.01 -11.31 -2.33
N ALA A 12 10.30 -11.87 -3.33
CA ALA A 12 8.85 -11.72 -3.47
C ALA A 12 8.06 -12.26 -2.25
N ASN A 13 8.65 -13.18 -1.47
CA ASN A 13 8.06 -13.71 -0.25
C ASN A 13 8.46 -12.93 1.02
N THR A 14 9.32 -11.92 0.89
CA THR A 14 9.64 -10.97 1.98
C THR A 14 8.77 -9.72 1.95
N TYR A 15 8.25 -9.30 0.79
CA TYR A 15 7.26 -8.20 0.72
C TYR A 15 5.89 -8.59 1.28
N THR A 16 5.58 -9.89 1.32
CA THR A 16 4.39 -10.44 1.99
C THR A 16 4.58 -10.67 3.49
N ASN A 17 5.83 -10.60 4.00
CA ASN A 17 6.20 -10.97 5.39
C ASN A 17 6.67 -9.78 6.25
N ILE A 18 6.98 -8.61 5.66
CA ILE A 18 7.36 -7.45 6.46
C ILE A 18 6.07 -6.75 6.98
N LYS A 19 5.77 -7.04 8.25
CA LYS A 19 5.00 -6.22 9.21
C LYS A 19 3.48 -6.34 9.22
N SER A 20 3.03 -7.55 9.55
CA SER A 20 1.98 -7.73 10.56
C SER A 20 2.53 -7.48 11.99
N THR A 21 3.08 -6.29 12.26
CA THR A 21 3.36 -5.84 13.62
C THR A 21 2.38 -4.72 13.93
N GLY A 22 1.59 -4.84 14.99
CA GLY A 22 0.51 -3.93 15.41
C GLY A 22 0.96 -2.51 15.81
N SER A 23 1.87 -1.92 15.06
CA SER A 23 2.33 -0.54 15.15
C SER A 23 1.52 0.27 14.15
N LYS A 24 0.98 1.43 14.57
CA LYS A 24 0.28 2.37 13.69
C LYS A 24 1.02 2.52 12.36
N LEU A 25 0.29 2.37 11.26
CA LEU A 25 0.78 2.51 9.90
C LEU A 25 1.56 3.82 9.77
N SER A 26 2.86 3.74 9.45
CA SER A 26 3.72 4.91 9.39
C SER A 26 3.44 5.75 8.14
N ARG A 27 3.81 7.04 8.16
CA ARG A 27 3.61 7.94 7.01
C ARG A 27 4.24 7.38 5.72
N GLN A 28 5.42 6.78 5.83
CA GLN A 28 6.11 6.20 4.68
C GLN A 28 5.37 4.97 4.14
N GLU A 29 4.94 4.06 5.02
CA GLU A 29 4.13 2.90 4.61
C GLU A 29 2.80 3.34 3.99
N ALA A 30 2.21 4.43 4.48
CA ALA A 30 0.97 4.98 3.93
C ALA A 30 1.17 5.54 2.51
N LEU A 31 2.30 6.21 2.26
CA LEU A 31 2.67 6.68 0.92
C LEU A 31 2.86 5.50 -0.03
N GLU A 32 3.59 4.46 0.40
CA GLU A 32 3.83 3.27 -0.41
C GLU A 32 2.52 2.53 -0.76
N ILE A 33 1.60 2.39 0.19
CA ILE A 33 0.28 1.76 -0.02
C ILE A 33 -0.55 2.54 -1.04
N LEU A 34 -0.49 3.89 -1.03
CA LEU A 34 -1.19 4.72 -2.00
C LEU A 34 -0.43 4.91 -3.32
N GLY A 35 0.80 4.37 -3.43
CA GLY A 35 1.67 4.57 -4.59
C GLY A 35 2.12 6.03 -4.77
N LEU A 36 2.29 6.75 -3.65
CA LEU A 36 2.63 8.16 -3.58
C LEU A 36 4.06 8.37 -3.08
N GLN A 37 4.64 9.53 -3.38
CA GLN A 37 5.97 9.92 -2.91
C GLN A 37 5.90 10.99 -1.82
N ASN A 38 7.04 11.31 -1.20
CA ASN A 38 7.11 12.43 -0.26
C ASN A 38 6.80 13.76 -0.96
N GLY A 39 6.17 14.70 -0.25
CA GLY A 39 5.78 16.00 -0.78
C GLY A 39 4.39 16.06 -1.45
N VAL A 40 3.58 15.01 -1.31
CA VAL A 40 2.21 15.00 -1.86
C VAL A 40 1.25 15.91 -1.10
N THR A 41 0.30 16.47 -1.85
CA THR A 41 -0.77 17.30 -1.31
C THR A 41 -1.97 16.45 -0.86
N HIS A 42 -2.83 17.02 -0.01
CA HIS A 42 -4.07 16.36 0.43
C HIS A 42 -4.98 15.96 -0.74
N GLU A 43 -5.01 16.76 -1.81
CA GLU A 43 -5.77 16.42 -3.03
C GLU A 43 -5.20 15.19 -3.73
N GLN A 44 -3.87 15.08 -3.84
CA GLN A 44 -3.21 13.92 -4.45
C GLN A 44 -3.45 12.64 -3.64
N ILE A 45 -3.46 12.74 -2.31
CA ILE A 45 -3.79 11.63 -1.41
C ILE A 45 -5.21 11.12 -1.68
N ASN A 46 -6.20 12.02 -1.73
CA ASN A 46 -7.59 11.65 -1.98
C ASN A 46 -7.81 11.11 -3.41
N ALA A 47 -7.12 11.68 -4.41
CA ALA A 47 -7.21 11.23 -5.79
C ALA A 47 -6.65 9.80 -5.94
N ALA A 48 -5.49 9.50 -5.35
CA ALA A 48 -4.90 8.17 -5.36
C ALA A 48 -5.78 7.15 -4.63
N TYR A 49 -6.28 7.52 -3.45
CA TYR A 49 -7.21 6.70 -2.67
C TYR A 49 -8.47 6.33 -3.48
N HIS A 50 -9.14 7.30 -4.12
CA HIS A 50 -10.34 7.02 -4.92
C HIS A 50 -10.03 6.15 -6.14
N LYS A 51 -8.88 6.35 -6.80
CA LYS A 51 -8.45 5.52 -7.92
C LYS A 51 -8.25 4.06 -7.50
N LEU A 52 -7.55 3.85 -6.38
CA LEU A 52 -7.29 2.52 -5.85
C LEU A 52 -8.57 1.86 -5.34
N MET A 53 -9.42 2.57 -4.59
CA MET A 53 -10.69 2.03 -4.09
C MET A 53 -11.64 1.60 -5.24
N LYS A 54 -11.68 2.37 -6.34
CA LYS A 54 -12.44 1.97 -7.54
C LYS A 54 -11.89 0.70 -8.21
N SER A 55 -10.59 0.44 -8.10
CA SER A 55 -9.97 -0.78 -8.65
C SER A 55 -10.19 -2.01 -7.77
N ILE A 56 -10.40 -1.82 -6.47
CA ILE A 56 -10.58 -2.90 -5.47
C ILE A 56 -12.07 -3.11 -5.19
N HIS A 57 -12.98 -2.72 -6.09
CA HIS A 57 -14.41 -2.93 -5.84
C HIS A 57 -14.70 -4.43 -5.68
N PRO A 58 -15.40 -4.87 -4.61
CA PRO A 58 -15.66 -6.28 -4.33
C PRO A 58 -16.44 -6.97 -5.45
N ASP A 59 -17.23 -6.22 -6.21
CA ASP A 59 -17.93 -6.69 -7.43
C ASP A 59 -16.98 -7.18 -8.53
N ARG A 60 -15.69 -6.84 -8.44
CA ARG A 60 -14.62 -7.31 -9.34
C ARG A 60 -13.61 -8.23 -8.63
N GLY A 61 -13.95 -8.78 -7.46
CA GLY A 61 -13.05 -9.63 -6.66
C GLY A 61 -12.11 -8.85 -5.74
N GLY A 62 -12.46 -7.62 -5.38
CA GLY A 62 -11.71 -6.81 -4.44
C GLY A 62 -11.68 -7.39 -3.02
N SER A 63 -10.54 -7.24 -2.33
CA SER A 63 -10.35 -7.76 -0.98
C SER A 63 -10.75 -6.71 0.09
N PRO A 64 -11.65 -7.04 1.02
CA PRO A 64 -11.99 -6.17 2.16
C PRO A 64 -10.75 -5.73 2.96
N TYR A 65 -9.74 -6.60 3.04
CA TYR A 65 -8.48 -6.31 3.70
C TYR A 65 -7.70 -5.18 3.00
N LEU A 66 -7.69 -5.18 1.66
CA LEU A 66 -7.02 -4.12 0.89
C LEU A 66 -7.75 -2.78 1.03
N ALA A 67 -9.09 -2.80 1.04
CA ALA A 67 -9.89 -1.60 1.29
C ALA A 67 -9.59 -1.02 2.68
N GLN A 68 -9.47 -1.87 3.71
CA GLN A 68 -9.06 -1.44 5.05
C GLN A 68 -7.67 -0.82 5.05
N LYS A 69 -6.69 -1.43 4.36
CA LYS A 69 -5.33 -0.88 4.27
C LYS A 69 -5.27 0.49 3.58
N LEU A 70 -6.06 0.71 2.54
CA LEU A 70 -6.17 2.04 1.91
C LEU A 70 -6.75 3.10 2.86
N ASN A 71 -7.76 2.73 3.65
CA ASN A 71 -8.35 3.62 4.65
C ASN A 71 -7.32 4.01 5.72
N GLU A 72 -6.60 3.02 6.26
CA GLU A 72 -5.53 3.26 7.24
C GLU A 72 -4.43 4.16 6.67
N ALA A 73 -4.01 3.94 5.42
CA ALA A 73 -3.01 4.77 4.76
C ALA A 73 -3.48 6.22 4.57
N ARG A 74 -4.69 6.42 4.04
CA ARG A 74 -5.26 7.77 3.87
C ARG A 74 -5.36 8.49 5.20
N ASP A 75 -5.88 7.83 6.22
CA ASP A 75 -6.05 8.42 7.55
C ASP A 75 -4.71 8.76 8.20
N THR A 76 -3.67 7.94 8.04
CA THR A 76 -2.31 8.26 8.52
C THR A 76 -1.75 9.51 7.85
N LEU A 77 -1.98 9.71 6.56
CA LEU A 77 -1.44 10.87 5.83
C LEU A 77 -2.21 12.16 6.09
N LEU A 78 -3.50 12.06 6.41
CA LEU A 78 -4.36 13.23 6.68
C LEU A 78 -4.44 13.60 8.17
N LYS A 79 -4.04 12.72 9.10
CA LYS A 79 -4.01 12.99 10.55
C LYS A 79 -2.70 13.58 11.06
N GLN A 80 -1.74 13.88 10.18
CA GLN A 80 -0.47 14.55 10.54
C GLN A 80 -0.57 16.06 10.43
#